data_AF-A0A1I8CSX4-F1
#
_entry.id   AF-A0A1I8CSX4-F1
#
_cell.length_a   1.000
_cell.length_b   1.000
_cell.length_c   1.000
_cell.angle_alpha   90.00
_cell.angle_beta   90.00
_cell.angle_gamma   90.00
#
_symmetry.space_group_name_H-M   'P 1'
#
loop_
_entity.id
_entity.type
_entity.pdbx_description
1 polymer ?
#
loop_
_entity_poly.entity_id
_entity_poly.type
_entity_poly.pdbx_seq_one_letter_code
_entity_poly.pdbx_strand_id
1 'polypeptide(L)'
;MAQYDYERTYSLGNDSFVMPFEKNFDTRRSTTWMQENWYHSFTWSIGYVAAIYVGQKIMRNRASFKLDTPLLLWNLGLAIFSICGVLRMTPEMYWSIFDNSMTYSICSASFSMGVTGFWTEMFAMSKVAEFGDTAFIVLRKRPLIFLHWYHHITVLAYTWHAYKDHTASGRWFIWMNYMVHAVMYSYYALRAAKIRVPKFAAMITTILQILQMVGGVSIGIAVYRIKSSGGQCQQTWENLFFSFGIYFSYFLLFCQFFYKAYLSNNNKYDKKVVGDKKKSDEIKSFVPKVMADINSNDETIEPLQSASQPSKQRRQWHCENEYIKQIVEDALTQYSPDVDLIQQYVTSEMEAYLLESQTQWIMTAIKIERSVSFIDDNAEKSQWFCSMYDQETSIRVNVIRIYNANEFSRSRRLSVLKHSL
;
A
#
# COMPACT_ATOMS: atom_id res chain seq x y z
N MET A 1 -0.32 32.01 -18.90
CA MET A 1 -0.42 31.05 -20.01
C MET A 1 0.99 30.80 -20.54
N ALA A 2 1.24 29.63 -21.09
CA ALA A 2 2.50 29.33 -21.75
C ALA A 2 2.78 30.32 -22.89
N GLN A 3 4.03 30.79 -22.99
CA GLN A 3 4.48 31.54 -24.17
C GLN A 3 4.99 30.52 -25.20
N TYR A 4 4.71 30.73 -26.49
CA TYR A 4 5.14 29.82 -27.55
C TYR A 4 6.54 30.16 -28.10
N ASP A 5 7.01 31.38 -27.81
CA ASP A 5 8.21 31.96 -28.40
C ASP A 5 9.36 31.95 -27.39
N TYR A 6 9.70 30.77 -26.86
CA TYR A 6 10.98 30.61 -26.18
C TYR A 6 12.07 30.52 -27.26
N GLU A 7 12.96 31.51 -27.31
CA GLU A 7 14.14 31.42 -28.17
C GLU A 7 14.90 30.13 -27.86
N ARG A 8 15.22 29.38 -28.91
CA ARG A 8 15.85 28.06 -28.80
C ARG A 8 17.32 28.25 -28.43
N THR A 9 17.61 28.44 -27.15
CA THR A 9 18.97 28.71 -26.68
C THR A 9 19.85 27.47 -26.61
N TYR A 10 19.26 26.29 -26.37
CA TYR A 10 19.95 25.01 -26.53
C TYR A 10 19.73 24.48 -27.95
N SER A 11 20.78 24.48 -28.78
CA SER A 11 20.68 24.14 -30.19
C SER A 11 20.84 22.63 -30.43
N LEU A 12 20.23 22.13 -31.51
CA LEU A 12 20.36 20.74 -31.97
C LEU A 12 21.81 20.28 -32.20
N GLY A 13 22.76 21.21 -32.31
CA GLY A 13 24.19 20.91 -32.44
C GLY A 13 24.86 20.47 -31.14
N ASN A 14 24.22 20.70 -29.99
CA ASN A 14 24.74 20.28 -28.69
C ASN A 14 24.35 18.83 -28.34
N ASP A 15 23.39 18.25 -29.06
CA ASP A 15 23.01 16.85 -28.93
C ASP A 15 23.95 15.97 -29.76
N SER A 16 24.53 14.93 -29.15
CA SER A 16 25.48 14.04 -29.85
C SER A 16 24.86 13.32 -31.05
N PHE A 17 23.56 13.07 -31.03
CA PHE A 17 22.77 12.62 -32.17
C PHE A 17 21.29 12.93 -31.95
N VAL A 18 20.56 13.33 -32.99
CA VAL A 18 19.12 13.63 -32.92
C VAL A 18 18.34 12.68 -33.82
N MET A 19 17.32 12.02 -33.28
CA MET A 19 16.48 11.11 -34.06
C MET A 19 15.47 11.89 -34.94
N PRO A 20 15.04 11.35 -36.09
CA PRO A 20 14.13 12.06 -37.00
C PRO A 20 12.82 12.53 -36.34
N PHE A 21 12.25 11.72 -35.43
CA PHE A 21 11.03 12.08 -34.72
C PHE A 21 11.24 13.19 -33.67
N GLU A 22 12.43 13.28 -33.06
CA GLU A 22 12.79 14.36 -32.13
C GLU A 22 13.02 15.66 -32.90
N LYS A 23 13.63 15.59 -34.09
CA LYS A 23 13.88 16.75 -34.97
C LYS A 23 12.59 17.37 -35.50
N ASN A 24 11.61 16.54 -35.82
CA ASN A 24 10.33 16.95 -36.38
C ASN A 24 9.29 17.30 -35.30
N PHE A 25 9.72 17.42 -34.04
CA PHE A 25 8.85 17.77 -32.94
C PHE A 25 8.31 19.20 -33.08
N ASP A 26 6.99 19.33 -33.07
CA ASP A 26 6.30 20.63 -33.09
C ASP A 26 5.81 20.98 -31.69
N THR A 27 6.61 21.76 -30.97
CA THR A 27 6.27 22.24 -29.63
C THR A 27 4.96 23.03 -29.62
N ARG A 28 4.68 23.83 -30.66
CA ARG A 28 3.48 24.66 -30.68
C ARG A 28 2.24 23.79 -30.77
N ARG A 29 2.23 22.84 -31.71
CA ARG A 29 1.12 21.88 -31.86
C ARG A 29 0.89 21.09 -30.57
N SER A 30 1.97 20.58 -29.98
CA SER A 30 1.91 19.83 -28.72
C SER A 30 1.32 20.64 -27.57
N THR A 31 1.77 21.88 -27.43
CA THR A 31 1.30 22.81 -26.39
C THR A 31 -0.16 23.15 -26.56
N THR A 32 -0.59 23.51 -27.77
CA THR A 32 -1.99 23.82 -28.08
C THR A 32 -2.88 22.62 -27.77
N TRP A 33 -2.48 21.42 -28.20
CA TRP A 33 -3.21 20.20 -27.89
C TRP A 33 -3.34 20.01 -26.37
N MET A 34 -2.26 20.16 -25.60
CA MET A 34 -2.36 20.02 -24.14
C MET A 34 -3.25 21.09 -23.51
N GLN A 35 -3.18 22.35 -23.95
CA GLN A 35 -4.04 23.42 -23.44
C GLN A 35 -5.52 23.16 -23.69
N GLU A 36 -5.85 22.51 -24.79
CA GLU A 36 -7.23 22.12 -25.13
C GLU A 36 -7.66 20.83 -24.45
N ASN A 37 -6.73 19.95 -24.04
CA ASN A 37 -7.05 18.58 -23.60
C ASN A 37 -6.64 18.27 -22.15
N TRP A 38 -6.00 19.19 -21.42
CA TRP A 38 -5.45 18.90 -20.09
C TRP A 38 -6.51 18.42 -19.08
N TYR A 39 -7.77 18.86 -19.21
CA TYR A 39 -8.87 18.46 -18.31
C TYR A 39 -9.23 16.98 -18.46
N HIS A 40 -8.85 16.32 -19.56
CA HIS A 40 -9.01 14.88 -19.71
C HIS A 40 -8.19 14.10 -18.67
N SER A 41 -7.19 14.70 -18.03
CA SER A 41 -6.51 14.10 -16.86
C SER A 41 -7.48 13.72 -15.75
N PHE A 42 -8.52 14.52 -15.49
CA PHE A 42 -9.57 14.18 -14.52
C PHE A 42 -10.49 13.07 -15.03
N THR A 43 -10.81 13.08 -16.33
CA THR A 43 -11.64 12.04 -16.95
C THR A 43 -10.94 10.68 -16.87
N TRP A 44 -9.65 10.62 -17.22
CA TRP A 44 -8.80 9.44 -17.07
C TRP A 44 -8.68 8.99 -15.61
N SER A 45 -8.55 9.93 -14.67
CA SER A 45 -8.47 9.62 -13.23
C SER A 45 -9.76 9.00 -12.69
N ILE A 46 -10.93 9.52 -13.10
CA ILE A 46 -12.23 8.94 -12.74
C ILE A 46 -12.37 7.54 -13.33
N GLY A 47 -12.02 7.37 -14.61
CA GLY A 47 -12.00 6.06 -15.28
C GLY A 47 -11.07 5.06 -14.59
N TYR A 48 -9.90 5.51 -14.14
CA TYR A 48 -8.94 4.72 -13.39
C TYR A 48 -9.48 4.23 -12.04
N VAL A 49 -10.11 5.10 -11.25
CA VAL A 49 -10.74 4.71 -9.97
C VAL A 49 -11.88 3.71 -10.21
N ALA A 50 -12.73 3.96 -11.21
CA ALA A 50 -13.79 3.04 -11.60
C ALA A 50 -13.21 1.67 -12.02
N ALA A 51 -12.14 1.66 -12.82
CA ALA A 51 -11.46 0.45 -13.25
C ALA A 51 -10.84 -0.33 -12.08
N ILE A 52 -10.26 0.34 -11.08
CA ILE A 52 -9.79 -0.31 -9.85
C ILE A 52 -10.95 -1.02 -9.14
N TYR A 53 -12.06 -0.31 -8.89
CA TYR A 53 -13.19 -0.87 -8.15
C TYR A 53 -13.85 -2.04 -8.89
N VAL A 54 -14.12 -1.86 -10.19
CA VAL A 54 -14.70 -2.90 -11.05
C VAL A 54 -13.74 -4.08 -11.17
N GLY A 55 -12.45 -3.83 -11.40
CA GLY A 55 -11.42 -4.86 -11.49
C GLY A 55 -11.31 -5.68 -10.21
N GLN A 56 -11.28 -5.04 -9.04
CA GLN A 56 -11.26 -5.75 -7.75
C GLN A 56 -12.52 -6.58 -7.53
N LYS A 57 -13.71 -6.07 -7.89
CA LYS A 57 -14.98 -6.79 -7.79
C LYS A 57 -15.02 -8.03 -8.70
N ILE A 58 -14.58 -7.90 -9.95
CA ILE A 58 -14.49 -9.02 -10.91
C ILE A 58 -13.47 -10.06 -10.42
N MET A 59 -12.30 -9.61 -9.96
CA MET A 59 -11.24 -10.50 -9.50
C MET A 59 -11.57 -11.22 -8.20
N ARG A 60 -12.51 -10.74 -7.38
CA ARG A 60 -12.90 -11.39 -6.11
C ARG A 60 -13.22 -12.88 -6.29
N ASN A 61 -13.92 -13.22 -7.37
CA ASN A 61 -14.39 -14.58 -7.66
C ASN A 61 -13.52 -15.33 -8.70
N ARG A 62 -12.35 -14.80 -9.08
CA ARG A 62 -11.44 -15.42 -10.06
C ARG A 62 -10.09 -15.75 -9.43
N ALA A 63 -9.31 -16.68 -9.98
CA ALA A 63 -7.92 -16.87 -9.54
C ALA A 63 -7.03 -15.68 -9.95
N SER A 64 -5.88 -15.50 -9.29
CA SER A 64 -4.89 -14.50 -9.69
C SER A 64 -4.28 -14.87 -11.05
N PHE A 65 -4.02 -13.88 -11.91
CA PHE A 65 -3.36 -14.12 -13.19
C PHE A 65 -1.84 -14.25 -13.02
N LYS A 66 -1.23 -15.22 -13.71
CA LYS A 66 0.23 -15.35 -13.84
C LYS A 66 0.71 -14.47 -14.98
N LEU A 67 1.00 -13.21 -14.69
CA LEU A 67 1.43 -12.19 -15.67
C LEU A 67 2.93 -11.91 -15.61
N ASP A 68 3.74 -12.92 -15.29
CA ASP A 68 5.17 -12.75 -15.02
C ASP A 68 5.92 -12.12 -16.21
N THR A 69 5.73 -12.67 -17.42
CA THR A 69 6.38 -12.18 -18.65
C THR A 69 5.83 -10.82 -19.11
N PRO A 70 4.51 -10.59 -19.17
CA PRO A 70 3.99 -9.26 -19.46
C PRO A 70 4.45 -8.19 -18.47
N LEU A 71 4.50 -8.50 -17.17
CA LEU A 71 4.98 -7.57 -16.14
C LEU A 71 6.48 -7.27 -16.30
N LEU A 72 7.28 -8.27 -16.65
CA LEU A 72 8.70 -8.08 -16.97
C LEU A 72 8.87 -7.14 -18.17
N LEU A 73 8.18 -7.40 -19.28
CA LEU A 73 8.26 -6.58 -20.49
C LEU A 73 7.77 -5.15 -20.24
N TRP A 74 6.71 -5.01 -19.44
CA TRP A 74 6.16 -3.73 -19.03
C TRP A 74 7.16 -2.91 -18.22
N ASN A 75 7.69 -3.48 -17.13
CA ASN A 75 8.69 -2.82 -16.29
C ASN A 75 9.97 -2.51 -17.09
N LEU A 76 10.40 -3.41 -17.97
CA LEU A 76 11.57 -3.20 -18.84
C LEU A 76 11.32 -2.04 -19.83
N GLY A 77 10.13 -1.99 -20.43
CA GLY A 77 9.73 -0.90 -21.32
C GLY A 77 9.75 0.46 -20.62
N LEU A 78 9.17 0.54 -19.42
CA LEU A 78 9.18 1.77 -18.61
C LEU A 78 10.60 2.13 -18.11
N ALA A 79 11.44 1.14 -17.83
CA ALA A 79 12.84 1.37 -17.49
C ALA A 79 13.62 1.97 -18.68
N ILE A 80 13.53 1.36 -19.86
CA ILE A 80 14.18 1.86 -21.09
C ILE A 80 13.68 3.27 -21.42
N PHE A 81 12.36 3.48 -21.39
CA PHE A 81 11.75 4.79 -21.62
C PHE A 81 12.33 5.85 -20.67
N SER A 82 12.42 5.52 -19.37
CA SER A 82 12.94 6.45 -18.37
C SER A 82 14.44 6.70 -18.53
N ILE A 83 15.23 5.68 -18.86
CA ILE A 83 16.67 5.82 -19.14
C ILE A 83 16.89 6.73 -20.35
N CYS A 84 16.15 6.52 -21.45
CA CYS A 84 16.21 7.39 -22.62
C CYS A 84 15.83 8.83 -22.25
N GLY A 85 14.78 9.02 -21.44
CA GLY A 85 14.40 10.32 -20.91
C GLY A 85 15.53 11.02 -20.14
N VAL A 86 16.22 10.31 -19.24
CA VAL A 86 17.40 10.85 -18.52
C VAL A 86 18.49 11.24 -19.50
N LEU A 87 18.87 10.33 -20.41
CA LEU A 87 19.96 10.57 -21.36
C LEU A 87 19.69 11.78 -22.26
N ARG A 88 18.42 12.04 -22.57
CA ARG A 88 17.98 13.13 -23.46
C ARG A 88 17.76 14.46 -22.74
N MET A 89 17.34 14.42 -21.48
CA MET A 89 17.12 15.63 -20.67
C MET A 89 18.40 16.13 -19.99
N THR A 90 19.37 15.24 -19.73
CA THR A 90 20.60 15.58 -18.98
C THR A 90 21.50 16.61 -19.65
N PRO A 91 21.77 16.58 -20.97
CA PRO A 91 22.60 17.58 -21.62
C PRO A 91 22.06 19.01 -21.50
N GLU A 92 20.75 19.20 -21.70
CA GLU A 92 20.08 20.50 -21.51
C GLU A 92 20.08 20.91 -20.03
N MET A 93 19.82 19.98 -19.11
CA MET A 93 19.88 20.25 -17.67
C MET A 93 21.28 20.72 -17.24
N TYR A 94 22.33 20.04 -17.72
CA TYR A 94 23.71 20.39 -17.43
C TYR A 94 24.04 21.79 -17.96
N TRP A 95 23.77 22.04 -19.25
CA TRP A 95 23.96 23.36 -19.87
C TRP A 95 23.17 24.46 -19.16
N SER A 96 21.93 24.17 -18.76
CA SER A 96 21.06 25.12 -18.07
C SER A 96 21.58 25.52 -16.69
N ILE A 97 22.31 24.64 -15.99
CA ILE A 97 22.85 24.92 -14.65
C ILE A 97 24.23 25.57 -14.75
N PHE A 98 25.12 24.98 -15.53
CA PHE A 98 26.55 25.30 -15.52
C PHE A 98 26.92 26.42 -16.49
N ASP A 99 26.30 26.47 -17.67
CA ASP A 99 26.62 27.48 -18.70
C ASP A 99 25.70 28.71 -18.60
N ASN A 100 24.66 28.64 -17.76
CA ASN A 100 23.75 29.75 -17.48
C ASN A 100 23.74 30.07 -15.98
N SER A 101 22.64 29.77 -15.28
CA SER A 101 22.52 30.01 -13.84
C SER A 101 21.47 29.09 -13.23
N MET A 102 21.56 28.88 -11.92
CA MET A 102 20.55 28.14 -11.17
C MET A 102 19.15 28.78 -11.30
N THR A 103 19.08 30.12 -11.35
CA THR A 103 17.82 30.83 -11.58
C THR A 103 17.26 30.52 -12.97
N TYR A 104 18.11 30.48 -13.99
CA TYR A 104 17.69 30.11 -15.35
C TYR A 104 17.14 28.68 -15.39
N SER A 105 17.80 27.71 -14.75
CA SER A 105 17.34 26.32 -14.72
C SER A 105 16.00 26.11 -14.01
N ILE A 106 15.64 27.03 -13.11
CA ILE A 106 14.39 26.99 -12.34
C ILE A 106 13.27 27.80 -13.03
N CYS A 107 13.60 28.94 -13.62
CA CYS A 107 12.61 29.96 -14.03
C CYS A 107 12.44 30.12 -15.55
N SER A 108 13.30 29.51 -16.36
CA SER A 108 13.15 29.46 -17.82
C SER A 108 12.51 28.15 -18.27
N ALA A 109 11.50 28.23 -19.16
CA ALA A 109 10.83 27.07 -19.75
C ALA A 109 11.43 26.63 -21.11
N SER A 110 12.67 27.03 -21.42
CA SER A 110 13.35 26.69 -22.68
C SER A 110 13.49 25.19 -22.95
N PHE A 111 13.47 24.34 -21.91
CA PHE A 111 13.51 22.87 -22.03
C PHE A 111 12.31 22.29 -22.80
N SER A 112 11.22 23.04 -22.96
CA SER A 112 10.02 22.61 -23.69
C SER A 112 10.19 22.57 -25.21
N MET A 113 11.36 22.98 -25.72
CA MET A 113 11.65 23.06 -27.15
C MET A 113 12.49 21.88 -27.65
N GLY A 114 12.36 21.53 -28.94
CA GLY A 114 13.24 20.55 -29.61
C GLY A 114 13.21 19.16 -28.98
N VAL A 115 14.39 18.55 -28.81
CA VAL A 115 14.54 17.18 -28.28
C VAL A 115 13.95 17.07 -26.87
N THR A 116 14.31 17.96 -25.96
CA THR A 116 13.78 17.95 -24.59
C THR A 116 12.28 18.26 -24.54
N GLY A 117 11.77 19.05 -25.48
CA GLY A 117 10.34 19.27 -25.67
C GLY A 117 9.57 17.97 -25.98
N PHE A 118 10.09 17.17 -26.90
CA PHE A 118 9.52 15.86 -27.23
C PHE A 118 9.49 14.95 -26.00
N TRP A 119 10.61 14.84 -25.27
CA TRP A 119 10.68 14.02 -24.06
C TRP A 119 9.80 14.56 -22.93
N THR A 120 9.58 15.88 -22.87
CA THR A 120 8.61 16.50 -21.94
C THR A 120 7.17 16.10 -22.29
N GLU A 121 6.80 16.05 -23.58
CA GLU A 121 5.47 15.57 -23.98
C GLU A 121 5.31 14.09 -23.64
N MET A 122 6.30 13.26 -24.00
CA MET A 122 6.26 11.84 -23.71
C MET A 122 6.17 11.57 -22.20
N PHE A 123 6.85 12.37 -21.38
CA PHE A 123 6.70 12.32 -19.92
C PHE A 123 5.27 12.58 -19.46
N ALA A 124 4.61 13.61 -20.01
CA ALA A 124 3.23 13.92 -19.67
C ALA A 124 2.28 12.78 -20.06
N MET A 125 2.49 12.21 -21.25
CA MET A 125 1.69 11.09 -21.75
C MET A 125 1.96 9.78 -20.99
N SER A 126 3.19 9.57 -20.49
CA SER A 126 3.54 8.35 -19.76
C SER A 126 2.72 8.17 -18.48
N LYS A 127 2.23 9.25 -17.86
CA LYS A 127 1.41 9.17 -16.64
C LYS A 127 0.09 8.44 -16.83
N VAL A 128 -0.48 8.49 -18.03
CA VAL A 128 -1.65 7.67 -18.40
C VAL A 128 -1.23 6.22 -18.57
N ALA A 129 -0.10 5.96 -19.24
CA ALA A 129 0.41 4.60 -19.42
C ALA A 129 0.73 3.93 -18.08
N GLU A 130 1.29 4.66 -17.12
CA GLU A 130 1.65 4.20 -15.77
C GLU A 130 0.43 3.67 -14.97
N PHE A 131 -0.82 3.99 -15.35
CA PHE A 131 -2.00 3.32 -14.79
C PHE A 131 -2.00 1.80 -15.01
N GLY A 132 -1.26 1.32 -16.03
CA GLY A 132 -1.01 -0.09 -16.26
C GLY A 132 -0.37 -0.80 -15.06
N ASP A 133 0.44 -0.12 -14.26
CA ASP A 133 1.03 -0.68 -13.03
C ASP A 133 -0.08 -1.18 -12.08
N THR A 134 -1.11 -0.36 -11.91
CA THR A 134 -2.26 -0.72 -11.08
C THR A 134 -3.09 -1.83 -11.68
N ALA A 135 -3.22 -1.88 -13.01
CA ALA A 135 -3.90 -2.97 -13.68
C ALA A 135 -3.21 -4.32 -13.37
N PHE A 136 -1.88 -4.38 -13.44
CA PHE A 136 -1.11 -5.57 -13.05
C PHE A 136 -1.32 -5.94 -11.58
N ILE A 137 -1.34 -4.97 -10.66
CA ILE A 137 -1.59 -5.20 -9.23
C ILE A 137 -2.97 -5.84 -9.01
N VAL A 138 -4.02 -5.27 -9.62
CA VAL A 138 -5.41 -5.74 -9.48
C VAL A 138 -5.58 -7.14 -10.08
N LEU A 139 -5.05 -7.38 -11.29
CA LEU A 139 -5.14 -8.68 -11.97
C LEU A 139 -4.35 -9.78 -11.24
N ARG A 140 -3.28 -9.42 -10.53
CA ARG A 140 -2.48 -10.36 -9.72
C ARG A 140 -2.98 -10.48 -8.27
N LYS A 141 -4.08 -9.82 -7.91
CA LYS A 141 -4.62 -9.77 -6.54
C LYS A 141 -3.61 -9.31 -5.47
N ARG A 142 -2.71 -8.40 -5.85
CA ARG A 142 -1.76 -7.81 -4.90
C ARG A 142 -2.44 -6.66 -4.12
N PRO A 143 -2.05 -6.42 -2.85
CA PRO A 143 -2.67 -5.35 -2.05
C PRO A 143 -2.37 -3.99 -2.68
N LEU A 144 -3.42 -3.29 -3.10
CA LEU A 144 -3.32 -1.92 -3.61
C LEU A 144 -3.25 -0.94 -2.44
N ILE A 145 -2.09 -0.30 -2.25
CA ILE A 145 -1.85 0.63 -1.16
C ILE A 145 -2.38 2.03 -1.51
N PHE A 146 -2.82 2.80 -0.50
CA PHE A 146 -3.31 4.17 -0.68
C PHE A 146 -2.33 5.05 -1.44
N LEU A 147 -1.05 5.02 -1.05
CA LEU A 147 0.02 5.81 -1.67
C LEU A 147 0.08 5.62 -3.19
N HIS A 148 -0.12 4.41 -3.70
CA HIS A 148 0.05 4.10 -5.11
C HIS A 148 -1.03 4.75 -5.98
N TRP A 149 -2.31 4.48 -5.71
CA TRP A 149 -3.39 5.02 -6.54
C TRP A 149 -3.60 6.52 -6.32
N TYR A 150 -3.38 7.02 -5.09
CA TYR A 150 -3.36 8.46 -4.80
C TYR A 150 -2.28 9.17 -5.62
N HIS A 151 -1.06 8.64 -5.62
CA HIS A 151 0.05 9.16 -6.42
C HIS A 151 -0.31 9.20 -7.90
N HIS A 152 -0.73 8.08 -8.51
CA HIS A 152 -0.99 8.01 -9.95
C HIS A 152 -2.06 9.03 -10.42
N ILE A 153 -3.13 9.23 -9.65
CA ILE A 153 -4.14 10.25 -9.97
C ILE A 153 -3.57 11.66 -9.88
N THR A 154 -2.89 11.96 -8.77
CA THR A 154 -2.43 13.33 -8.49
C THR A 154 -1.27 13.74 -9.40
N VAL A 155 -0.34 12.84 -9.74
CA VAL A 155 0.72 13.14 -10.71
C VAL A 155 0.17 13.32 -12.12
N LEU A 156 -0.84 12.55 -12.55
CA LEU A 156 -1.45 12.74 -13.88
C LEU A 156 -2.06 14.14 -13.99
N ALA A 157 -2.90 14.51 -13.03
CA ALA A 157 -3.55 15.81 -13.01
C ALA A 157 -2.54 16.97 -12.94
N TYR A 158 -1.53 16.84 -12.08
CA TYR A 158 -0.51 17.87 -11.92
C TYR A 158 0.39 18.01 -13.14
N THR A 159 0.87 16.91 -13.72
CA THR A 159 1.77 16.95 -14.88
C THR A 159 1.07 17.55 -16.11
N TRP A 160 -0.18 17.19 -16.37
CA TRP A 160 -0.93 17.75 -17.50
C TRP A 160 -1.24 19.24 -17.29
N HIS A 161 -1.58 19.64 -16.06
CA HIS A 161 -1.73 21.04 -15.70
C HIS A 161 -0.40 21.81 -15.79
N ALA A 162 0.73 21.24 -15.37
CA ALA A 162 2.03 21.90 -15.43
C ALA A 162 2.52 22.07 -16.87
N TYR A 163 2.26 21.07 -17.73
CA TYR A 163 2.58 21.09 -19.15
C TYR A 163 1.81 22.18 -19.89
N LYS A 164 0.48 22.31 -19.67
CA LYS A 164 -0.33 23.36 -20.32
C LYS A 164 0.21 24.77 -20.09
N ASP A 165 0.79 24.99 -18.91
CA ASP A 165 1.30 26.29 -18.45
C ASP A 165 2.78 26.51 -18.77
N HIS A 166 3.47 25.50 -19.31
CA HIS A 166 4.93 25.49 -19.50
C HIS A 166 5.67 25.90 -18.23
N THR A 167 5.35 25.23 -17.13
CA THR A 167 5.96 25.51 -15.85
C THR A 167 7.48 25.29 -15.91
N ALA A 168 8.27 26.35 -15.72
CA ALA A 168 9.73 26.30 -15.85
C ALA A 168 10.39 25.31 -14.88
N SER A 169 9.92 25.27 -13.63
CA SER A 169 10.42 24.31 -12.63
C SER A 169 10.14 22.86 -13.02
N GLY A 170 9.27 22.63 -14.00
CA GLY A 170 9.01 21.33 -14.62
C GLY A 170 10.28 20.66 -15.12
N ARG A 171 11.29 21.41 -15.58
CA ARG A 171 12.60 20.88 -15.98
C ARG A 171 13.19 19.96 -14.90
N TRP A 172 13.27 20.46 -13.67
CA TRP A 172 13.79 19.74 -12.51
C TRP A 172 12.91 18.56 -12.12
N PHE A 173 11.59 18.75 -12.07
CA PHE A 173 10.66 17.69 -11.69
C PHE A 173 10.69 16.51 -12.66
N ILE A 174 10.74 16.78 -13.96
CA ILE A 174 10.78 15.76 -15.02
C ILE A 174 12.11 15.03 -14.99
N TRP A 175 13.23 15.75 -14.95
CA TRP A 175 14.56 15.13 -14.94
C TRP A 175 14.77 14.24 -13.71
N MET A 176 14.41 14.71 -12.50
CA MET A 176 14.48 13.90 -11.29
C MET A 176 13.55 12.68 -11.34
N ASN A 177 12.32 12.85 -11.85
CA ASN A 177 11.39 11.73 -11.95
C ASN A 177 11.88 10.67 -12.94
N TYR A 178 12.39 11.07 -14.11
CA TYR A 178 13.01 10.14 -15.06
C TYR A 178 14.17 9.37 -14.43
N MET A 179 15.03 10.05 -13.67
CA MET A 179 16.15 9.41 -12.98
C MET A 179 15.66 8.37 -11.96
N VAL A 180 14.71 8.73 -11.10
CA VAL A 180 14.18 7.82 -10.08
C VAL A 180 13.39 6.67 -10.71
N HIS A 181 12.58 6.94 -11.73
CA HIS A 181 11.81 5.92 -12.46
C HIS A 181 12.73 4.96 -13.23
N ALA A 182 13.83 5.44 -13.80
CA ALA A 182 14.83 4.57 -14.43
C ALA A 182 15.37 3.54 -13.43
N VAL A 183 15.71 3.97 -12.21
CA VAL A 183 16.18 3.07 -11.14
C VAL A 183 15.07 2.16 -10.62
N MET A 184 13.88 2.71 -10.35
CA MET A 184 12.74 1.97 -9.79
C MET A 184 12.23 0.88 -10.74
N TYR A 185 11.99 1.20 -12.01
CA TYR A 185 11.52 0.23 -12.99
C TYR A 185 12.60 -0.78 -13.39
N SER A 186 13.88 -0.38 -13.42
CA SER A 186 14.97 -1.36 -13.57
C SER A 186 14.98 -2.36 -12.41
N TYR A 187 14.80 -1.89 -11.18
CA TYR A 187 14.65 -2.75 -10.01
C TYR A 187 13.45 -3.70 -10.16
N TYR A 188 12.28 -3.18 -10.53
CA TYR A 188 11.09 -4.03 -10.74
C TYR A 188 11.24 -5.02 -11.89
N ALA A 189 11.89 -4.64 -12.99
CA ALA A 189 12.20 -5.55 -14.10
C ALA A 189 13.11 -6.69 -13.64
N LEU A 190 14.19 -6.40 -12.90
CA LEU A 190 15.08 -7.43 -12.35
C LEU A 190 14.33 -8.38 -11.41
N ARG A 191 13.45 -7.84 -10.55
CA ARG A 191 12.61 -8.68 -9.67
C ARG A 191 11.57 -9.48 -10.45
N ALA A 192 11.01 -8.92 -11.52
CA ALA A 192 10.09 -9.61 -12.42
C ALA A 192 10.79 -10.77 -13.17
N ALA A 193 12.07 -10.60 -13.52
CA ALA A 193 12.91 -11.66 -14.08
C ALA A 193 13.32 -12.76 -13.07
N LYS A 194 12.77 -12.71 -11.84
CA LYS A 194 13.09 -13.63 -10.72
C LYS A 194 14.57 -13.60 -10.31
N ILE A 195 15.27 -12.51 -10.63
CA ILE A 195 16.65 -12.28 -10.19
C ILE A 195 16.63 -11.86 -8.71
N ARG A 196 17.50 -12.47 -7.92
CA ARG A 196 17.62 -12.17 -6.48
C ARG A 196 18.40 -10.87 -6.29
N VAL A 197 17.68 -9.76 -6.17
CA VAL A 197 18.26 -8.43 -5.93
C VAL A 197 18.45 -8.21 -4.41
N PRO A 198 19.61 -7.67 -3.96
CA PRO A 198 19.84 -7.41 -2.54
C PRO A 198 18.87 -6.36 -1.96
N LYS A 199 18.59 -6.47 -0.65
CA LYS A 199 17.77 -5.50 0.12
C LYS A 199 18.21 -4.05 -0.09
N PHE A 200 19.52 -3.84 -0.20
CA PHE A 200 20.12 -2.54 -0.41
C PHE A 200 19.59 -1.83 -1.66
N ALA A 201 19.30 -2.55 -2.75
CA ALA A 201 18.76 -1.95 -3.96
C ALA A 201 17.34 -1.39 -3.74
N ALA A 202 16.48 -2.13 -3.04
CA ALA A 202 15.14 -1.66 -2.68
C ALA A 202 15.22 -0.42 -1.77
N MET A 203 16.15 -0.43 -0.82
CA MET A 203 16.39 0.72 0.06
C MET A 203 16.86 1.95 -0.72
N ILE A 204 17.81 1.79 -1.66
CA ILE A 204 18.25 2.87 -2.56
C ILE A 204 17.06 3.46 -3.31
N THR A 205 16.18 2.62 -3.88
CA THR A 205 15.03 3.13 -4.64
C THR A 205 14.14 4.03 -3.78
N THR A 206 13.89 3.64 -2.52
CA THR A 206 13.06 4.43 -1.60
C THR A 206 13.78 5.70 -1.15
N ILE A 207 15.09 5.63 -0.90
CA ILE A 207 15.90 6.81 -0.54
C ILE A 207 15.89 7.83 -1.69
N LEU A 208 16.08 7.39 -2.94
CA LEU A 208 16.03 8.25 -4.11
C LEU A 208 14.66 8.92 -4.28
N GLN A 209 13.56 8.19 -4.02
CA GLN A 209 12.21 8.77 -4.02
C GLN A 209 12.03 9.86 -2.95
N ILE A 210 12.54 9.63 -1.73
CA ILE A 210 12.49 10.64 -0.65
C ILE A 210 13.34 11.87 -1.03
N LEU A 211 14.55 11.65 -1.54
CA LEU A 211 15.43 12.74 -2.00
C LEU A 211 14.79 13.54 -3.14
N GLN A 212 14.07 12.90 -4.06
CA GLN A 212 13.28 13.59 -5.08
C GLN A 212 12.22 14.51 -4.47
N MET A 213 11.54 14.07 -3.40
CA MET A 213 10.54 14.93 -2.74
C MET A 213 11.19 16.13 -2.05
N VAL A 214 12.32 15.93 -1.36
CA VAL A 214 13.10 17.01 -0.74
C VAL A 214 13.62 18.00 -1.78
N GLY A 215 14.17 17.49 -2.89
CA GLY A 215 14.60 18.31 -4.02
C GLY A 215 13.44 19.10 -4.61
N GLY A 216 12.27 18.48 -4.78
CA GLY A 216 11.10 19.15 -5.32
C GLY A 216 10.55 20.27 -4.43
N VAL A 217 10.49 20.05 -3.11
CA VAL A 217 10.15 21.10 -2.14
C VAL A 217 11.18 22.23 -2.17
N SER A 218 12.46 21.90 -2.28
CA SER A 218 13.55 22.89 -2.33
C SER A 218 13.45 23.79 -3.58
N ILE A 219 13.17 23.21 -4.74
CA ILE A 219 12.92 23.97 -5.99
C ILE A 219 11.67 24.83 -5.84
N GLY A 220 10.59 24.32 -5.25
CA GLY A 220 9.39 25.12 -4.96
C GLY A 220 9.70 26.33 -4.09
N ILE A 221 10.51 26.16 -3.04
CA ILE A 221 10.93 27.27 -2.15
C ILE A 221 11.76 28.28 -2.92
N ALA A 222 12.66 27.84 -3.79
CA ALA A 222 13.45 28.73 -4.64
C ALA A 222 12.56 29.57 -5.56
N VAL A 223 11.59 28.94 -6.25
CA VAL A 223 10.60 29.67 -7.08
C VAL A 223 9.82 30.68 -6.25
N TYR A 224 9.30 30.26 -5.08
CA TYR A 224 8.55 31.14 -4.19
C TYR A 224 9.37 32.37 -3.79
N ARG A 225 10.64 32.19 -3.41
CA ARG A 225 11.54 33.28 -3.03
C ARG A 225 11.78 34.23 -4.20
N ILE A 226 12.08 33.71 -5.39
CA ILE A 226 12.33 34.51 -6.59
C ILE A 226 11.09 35.33 -6.98
N LYS A 227 9.90 34.71 -6.99
CA LYS A 227 8.65 35.42 -7.32
C LYS A 227 8.28 36.45 -6.26
N SER A 228 8.48 36.15 -4.97
CA SER A 228 8.17 37.07 -3.88
C SER A 228 9.09 38.29 -3.84
N SER A 229 10.32 38.16 -4.35
CA SER A 229 11.25 39.29 -4.50
C SER A 229 11.03 40.10 -5.79
N GLY A 230 9.95 39.84 -6.54
CA GLY A 230 9.64 40.53 -7.80
C GLY A 230 10.36 39.98 -9.04
N GLY A 231 11.05 38.84 -8.92
CA GLY A 231 11.72 38.18 -10.04
C GLY A 231 10.74 37.52 -11.02
N GLN A 232 11.07 37.54 -12.30
CA GLN A 232 10.28 36.88 -13.35
C GLN A 232 10.59 35.37 -13.36
N CYS A 233 9.55 34.56 -13.25
CA CYS A 233 9.64 33.09 -13.27
C CYS A 233 8.40 32.53 -13.92
N GLN A 234 8.57 31.72 -14.97
CA GLN A 234 7.48 31.12 -15.75
C GLN A 234 6.80 30.00 -14.94
N GLN A 235 6.02 30.40 -13.94
CA GLN A 235 5.20 29.52 -13.11
C GLN A 235 4.08 30.35 -12.48
N THR A 236 2.84 29.88 -12.58
CA THR A 236 1.69 30.53 -11.95
C THR A 236 1.68 30.27 -10.44
N TRP A 237 1.07 31.18 -9.66
CA TRP A 237 0.94 30.98 -8.21
C TRP A 237 0.08 29.76 -7.86
N GLU A 238 -0.95 29.49 -8.67
CA GLU A 238 -1.81 28.30 -8.55
C GLU A 238 -1.00 27.02 -8.75
N ASN A 239 -0.22 26.94 -9.84
CA ASN A 239 0.62 25.77 -10.10
C ASN A 239 1.67 25.58 -8.99
N LEU A 240 2.28 26.66 -8.51
CA LEU A 240 3.23 26.60 -7.40
C LEU A 240 2.59 26.05 -6.13
N PHE A 241 1.38 26.50 -5.78
CA PHE A 241 0.64 25.98 -4.64
C PHE A 241 0.32 24.49 -4.77
N PHE A 242 -0.18 24.05 -5.93
CA PHE A 242 -0.42 22.63 -6.20
C PHE A 242 0.86 21.80 -6.15
N SER A 243 1.95 22.30 -6.72
CA SER A 243 3.26 21.67 -6.69
C SER A 243 3.71 21.43 -5.24
N PHE A 244 3.64 22.46 -4.40
CA PHE A 244 4.01 22.36 -3.00
C PHE A 244 3.15 21.37 -2.24
N GLY A 245 1.82 21.45 -2.39
CA GLY A 245 0.89 20.55 -1.70
C GLY A 245 1.14 19.08 -2.05
N ILE A 246 1.32 18.78 -3.34
CA ILE A 246 1.56 17.40 -3.80
C ILE A 246 2.91 16.88 -3.31
N TYR A 247 4.00 17.61 -3.54
CA TYR A 247 5.34 17.15 -3.13
C TYR A 247 5.48 17.02 -1.61
N PHE A 248 4.86 17.92 -0.84
CA PHE A 248 4.83 17.81 0.62
C PHE A 248 4.01 16.59 1.08
N SER A 249 2.85 16.35 0.48
CA SER A 249 2.04 15.17 0.79
C SER A 249 2.79 13.86 0.52
N TYR A 250 3.52 13.79 -0.61
CA TYR A 250 4.33 12.64 -0.96
C TYR A 250 5.51 12.45 -0.02
N PHE A 251 6.19 13.53 0.37
CA PHE A 251 7.26 13.46 1.36
C PHE A 251 6.80 12.77 2.66
N LEU A 252 5.64 13.17 3.19
CA LEU A 252 5.09 12.56 4.41
C LEU A 252 4.72 11.08 4.19
N LEU A 253 4.08 10.75 3.07
CA LEU A 253 3.68 9.38 2.76
C LEU A 253 4.88 8.44 2.52
N PHE A 254 5.91 8.91 1.84
CA PHE A 254 7.14 8.14 1.62
C PHE A 254 7.97 7.99 2.90
N CYS A 255 8.04 9.01 3.75
CA CYS A 255 8.65 8.89 5.08
C CYS A 255 7.91 7.86 5.93
N GLN A 256 6.56 7.91 5.94
CA GLN A 256 5.74 6.92 6.64
C GLN A 256 5.94 5.51 6.07
N PHE A 257 6.03 5.36 4.75
CA PHE A 257 6.31 4.09 4.08
C PHE A 257 7.69 3.56 4.47
N PHE A 258 8.74 4.40 4.40
CA PHE A 258 10.10 4.01 4.74
C PHE A 258 10.22 3.59 6.21
N TYR A 259 9.62 4.35 7.12
CA TYR A 259 9.58 4.00 8.54
C TYR A 259 8.96 2.62 8.76
N LYS A 260 7.79 2.36 8.17
CA LYS A 260 7.10 1.06 8.28
C LYS A 260 7.87 -0.07 7.59
N ALA A 261 8.47 0.18 6.43
CA ALA A 261 9.10 -0.84 5.61
C ALA A 261 10.52 -1.24 6.09
N TYR A 262 11.26 -0.33 6.72
CA TYR A 262 12.68 -0.52 7.04
C TYR A 262 13.06 -0.29 8.50
N LEU A 263 12.40 0.62 9.22
CA LEU A 263 12.81 1.02 10.57
C LEU A 263 11.91 0.45 11.68
N SER A 264 10.72 -0.02 11.35
CA SER A 264 9.82 -0.66 12.33
C SER A 264 10.40 -1.98 12.84
N ASN A 265 10.19 -2.27 14.12
CA ASN A 265 10.59 -3.52 14.78
C ASN A 265 9.92 -4.79 14.20
N ASN A 266 9.00 -4.63 13.24
CA ASN A 266 8.36 -5.70 12.46
C ASN A 266 8.51 -5.44 10.95
N ASN A 267 9.70 -5.00 10.52
CA ASN A 267 9.92 -4.64 9.12
C ASN A 267 9.95 -5.89 8.19
N LYS A 268 9.66 -5.67 6.90
CA LYS A 268 9.59 -6.70 5.83
C LYS A 268 10.83 -7.61 5.75
N TYR A 269 11.98 -7.13 6.24
CA TYR A 269 13.26 -7.81 6.13
C TYR A 269 13.74 -8.42 7.45
N ASP A 270 12.98 -8.26 8.54
CA ASP A 270 13.28 -8.85 9.83
C ASP A 270 12.80 -10.30 9.83
N LYS A 271 13.56 -11.17 9.17
CA LYS A 271 13.42 -12.60 9.40
C LYS A 271 14.06 -12.89 10.75
N LYS A 272 13.27 -12.95 11.82
CA LYS A 272 13.68 -13.70 13.01
C LYS A 272 14.01 -15.12 12.55
N VAL A 273 15.29 -15.44 12.55
CA VAL A 273 15.77 -16.81 12.71
C VAL A 273 15.09 -17.30 13.98
N VAL A 274 14.13 -18.22 13.84
CA VAL A 274 13.56 -18.93 14.98
C VAL A 274 14.64 -19.86 15.50
N GLY A 275 15.53 -19.30 16.32
CA GLY A 275 16.39 -19.99 17.25
C GLY A 275 15.89 -19.67 18.65
N ASP A 276 15.15 -20.63 19.19
CA ASP A 276 14.85 -20.95 20.59
C ASP A 276 14.95 -19.86 21.70
N LYS A 277 13.84 -19.76 22.49
CA LYS A 277 13.67 -19.08 23.82
C LYS A 277 13.81 -17.54 23.80
N LYS A 278 12.93 -16.72 24.39
CA LYS A 278 12.12 -16.80 25.62
C LYS A 278 11.06 -15.67 25.64
N LYS A 279 9.98 -15.86 26.42
CA LYS A 279 8.88 -14.92 26.77
C LYS A 279 9.31 -13.45 27.03
N SER A 280 8.59 -12.49 26.44
CA SER A 280 7.96 -11.36 27.14
C SER A 280 7.13 -10.48 26.18
N ASP A 281 5.85 -10.35 26.51
CA ASP A 281 4.93 -9.20 26.33
C ASP A 281 4.61 -8.69 24.91
N GLU A 282 3.48 -9.16 24.36
CA GLU A 282 2.86 -8.59 23.16
C GLU A 282 1.83 -7.50 23.52
N ILE A 283 2.28 -6.26 23.38
CA ILE A 283 1.43 -5.12 23.04
C ILE A 283 0.80 -5.41 21.69
N LYS A 284 -0.54 -5.48 21.66
CA LYS A 284 -1.34 -5.44 20.44
C LYS A 284 -0.94 -4.22 19.61
N SER A 285 -0.21 -4.45 18.53
CA SER A 285 -0.14 -3.51 17.41
C SER A 285 -0.76 -4.19 16.20
N PHE A 286 -1.73 -3.50 15.62
CA PHE A 286 -2.39 -3.81 14.37
C PHE A 286 -1.32 -4.08 13.29
N VAL A 287 -1.02 -5.35 13.04
CA VAL A 287 0.04 -5.76 12.11
C VAL A 287 -0.32 -5.27 10.71
N PRO A 288 0.44 -4.34 10.10
CA PRO A 288 0.27 -4.04 8.69
C PRO A 288 0.77 -5.25 7.91
N LYS A 289 -0.11 -5.81 7.08
CA LYS A 289 0.21 -6.81 6.05
C LYS A 289 1.53 -6.41 5.38
N VAL A 290 2.56 -7.24 5.55
CA VAL A 290 3.92 -7.02 5.03
C VAL A 290 3.83 -6.56 3.57
N MET A 291 4.27 -5.33 3.30
CA MET A 291 4.18 -4.72 1.97
C MET A 291 5.20 -5.36 1.03
N ALA A 292 4.79 -6.41 0.31
CA ALA A 292 5.52 -6.89 -0.88
C ALA A 292 5.70 -5.75 -1.89
N ASP A 293 6.76 -5.79 -2.70
CA ASP A 293 6.90 -4.80 -3.77
C ASP A 293 5.82 -5.12 -4.80
N ILE A 294 4.79 -4.29 -4.85
CA ILE A 294 3.53 -4.57 -5.55
C ILE A 294 3.71 -4.84 -7.05
N ASN A 295 4.79 -4.31 -7.65
CA ASN A 295 5.16 -4.47 -9.06
C ASN A 295 6.28 -5.51 -9.29
N SER A 296 6.66 -6.32 -8.29
CA SER A 296 7.62 -7.42 -8.46
C SER A 296 6.93 -8.78 -8.71
N ASN A 297 7.64 -9.71 -9.35
CA ASN A 297 7.26 -11.14 -9.38
C ASN A 297 7.63 -11.87 -8.09
N ASP A 298 7.75 -11.17 -6.96
CA ASP A 298 7.81 -11.88 -5.69
C ASP A 298 6.51 -12.66 -5.52
N GLU A 299 6.62 -13.98 -5.64
CA GLU A 299 5.77 -14.90 -4.93
C GLU A 299 6.00 -14.64 -3.44
N THR A 300 5.39 -13.57 -2.90
CA THR A 300 4.99 -13.66 -1.51
C THR A 300 4.10 -14.88 -1.43
N ILE A 301 4.57 -15.86 -0.65
CA ILE A 301 3.79 -16.91 0.00
C ILE A 301 2.34 -16.42 0.02
N GLU A 302 1.50 -17.04 -0.79
CA GLU A 302 0.07 -16.80 -0.71
C GLU A 302 -0.33 -16.85 0.78
N PRO A 303 -1.24 -15.99 1.25
CA PRO A 303 -2.01 -16.41 2.41
C PRO A 303 -2.61 -17.75 1.99
N LEU A 304 -2.17 -18.84 2.62
CA LEU A 304 -2.73 -20.18 2.41
C LEU A 304 -4.26 -20.05 2.39
N GLN A 305 -4.86 -20.10 1.21
CA GLN A 305 -6.28 -20.35 1.06
C GLN A 305 -6.44 -21.49 0.07
N SER A 306 -6.89 -22.60 0.66
CA SER A 306 -7.46 -23.81 0.06
C SER A 306 -6.54 -24.65 -0.83
N ALA A 307 -5.50 -25.23 -0.22
CA ALA A 307 -5.27 -26.65 -0.45
C ALA A 307 -6.08 -27.41 0.60
N SER A 308 -7.11 -28.12 0.16
CA SER A 308 -7.86 -29.08 0.95
C SER A 308 -6.90 -30.12 1.57
N GLN A 309 -6.66 -30.05 2.88
CA GLN A 309 -6.25 -31.16 3.75
C GLN A 309 -6.37 -30.74 5.24
N PRO A 310 -6.53 -31.70 6.17
CA PRO A 310 -7.45 -31.58 7.31
C PRO A 310 -6.89 -30.86 8.53
N SER A 311 -7.82 -30.21 9.25
CA SER A 311 -7.80 -29.85 10.67
C SER A 311 -6.49 -30.10 11.44
N LYS A 312 -5.79 -29.04 11.84
CA LYS A 312 -4.98 -29.05 13.07
C LYS A 312 -5.00 -27.66 13.73
N GLN A 313 -5.75 -27.61 14.83
CA GLN A 313 -5.79 -26.61 15.91
C GLN A 313 -6.21 -25.16 15.56
N ARG A 314 -7.49 -25.00 15.22
CA ARG A 314 -8.19 -23.70 15.17
C ARG A 314 -8.75 -23.24 16.53
N ARG A 315 -9.01 -24.16 17.45
CA ARG A 315 -9.64 -23.92 18.76
C ARG A 315 -8.81 -24.58 19.86
N GLN A 316 -8.51 -23.83 20.92
CA GLN A 316 -7.86 -24.38 22.11
C GLN A 316 -8.94 -24.86 23.07
N TRP A 317 -8.92 -26.15 23.37
CA TRP A 317 -9.88 -26.81 24.25
C TRP A 317 -9.19 -27.23 25.54
N HIS A 318 -9.84 -26.94 26.65
CA HIS A 318 -9.53 -27.50 27.96
C HIS A 318 -10.80 -28.15 28.48
N CYS A 319 -11.00 -29.42 28.11
CA CYS A 319 -12.23 -30.16 28.35
C CYS A 319 -12.01 -31.65 28.13
N GLU A 320 -12.41 -32.49 29.07
CA GLU A 320 -12.33 -33.96 28.93
C GLU A 320 -13.61 -34.58 28.35
N ASN A 321 -14.72 -33.83 28.29
CA ASN A 321 -16.02 -34.34 27.83
C ASN A 321 -16.23 -34.08 26.32
N GLU A 322 -16.14 -35.14 25.51
CA GLU A 322 -16.30 -35.07 24.04
C GLU A 322 -17.70 -34.62 23.58
N TYR A 323 -18.75 -34.89 24.36
CA TYR A 323 -20.11 -34.53 24.00
C TYR A 323 -20.33 -33.00 24.06
N ILE A 324 -19.83 -32.36 25.11
CA ILE A 324 -19.88 -30.88 25.25
C ILE A 324 -19.04 -30.22 24.14
N LYS A 325 -17.91 -30.83 23.80
CA LYS A 325 -17.05 -30.35 22.72
C LYS A 325 -17.79 -30.32 21.39
N GLN A 326 -18.52 -31.38 21.04
CA GLN A 326 -19.26 -31.45 19.77
C GLN A 326 -20.35 -30.37 19.68
N ILE A 327 -21.18 -30.21 20.71
CA ILE A 327 -22.27 -29.21 20.73
C ILE A 327 -21.71 -27.79 20.52
N VAL A 328 -20.65 -27.45 21.22
CA VAL A 328 -20.02 -26.13 21.11
C VAL A 328 -19.32 -25.97 19.76
N GLU A 329 -18.76 -27.04 19.18
CA GLU A 329 -18.20 -27.00 17.83
C GLU A 329 -19.24 -26.71 16.75
N ASP A 330 -20.40 -27.35 16.85
CA ASP A 330 -21.52 -27.19 15.92
C ASP A 330 -22.11 -25.77 16.02
N ALA A 331 -22.33 -25.27 17.24
CA ALA A 331 -22.82 -23.91 17.48
C ALA A 331 -21.94 -22.84 16.85
N LEU A 332 -20.62 -22.96 17.01
CA LEU A 332 -19.65 -22.01 16.44
C LEU A 332 -19.51 -22.15 14.92
N THR A 333 -19.77 -23.32 14.37
CA THR A 333 -19.70 -23.53 12.92
C THR A 333 -20.90 -22.90 12.22
N GLN A 334 -22.07 -22.94 12.88
CA GLN A 334 -23.33 -22.50 12.29
C GLN A 334 -23.66 -21.01 12.57
N TYR A 335 -23.34 -20.49 13.77
CA TYR A 335 -23.83 -19.19 14.24
C TYR A 335 -22.74 -18.13 14.48
N SER A 336 -21.46 -18.48 14.31
CA SER A 336 -20.37 -17.50 14.44
C SER A 336 -20.44 -16.40 13.36
N PRO A 337 -20.26 -15.10 13.71
CA PRO A 337 -19.69 -14.57 14.96
C PRO A 337 -20.72 -14.01 15.96
N ASP A 338 -22.00 -14.39 15.86
CA ASP A 338 -23.09 -13.88 16.70
C ASP A 338 -23.13 -14.60 18.05
N VAL A 339 -22.74 -13.88 19.11
CA VAL A 339 -22.55 -14.45 20.46
C VAL A 339 -23.89 -14.82 21.10
N ASP A 340 -24.95 -14.05 20.84
CA ASP A 340 -26.25 -14.25 21.48
C ASP A 340 -26.93 -15.51 20.91
N LEU A 341 -26.80 -15.74 19.60
CA LEU A 341 -27.28 -16.96 18.94
C LEU A 341 -26.49 -18.21 19.38
N ILE A 342 -25.17 -18.10 19.53
CA ILE A 342 -24.33 -19.18 20.06
C ILE A 342 -24.74 -19.52 21.51
N GLN A 343 -24.93 -18.50 22.36
CA GLN A 343 -25.38 -18.67 23.75
C GLN A 343 -26.74 -19.37 23.79
N GLN A 344 -27.70 -18.94 22.96
CA GLN A 344 -29.04 -19.53 22.89
C GLN A 344 -29.01 -21.00 22.46
N TYR A 345 -28.27 -21.34 21.40
CA TYR A 345 -28.17 -22.71 20.88
C TYR A 345 -27.48 -23.66 21.86
N VAL A 346 -26.34 -23.24 22.43
CA VAL A 346 -25.62 -24.07 23.42
C VAL A 346 -26.48 -24.29 24.66
N THR A 347 -27.23 -23.28 25.11
CA THR A 347 -28.13 -23.42 26.26
C THR A 347 -29.26 -24.41 25.98
N SER A 348 -29.90 -24.34 24.80
CA SER A 348 -31.02 -25.24 24.48
C SER A 348 -30.60 -26.72 24.33
N GLU A 349 -29.47 -26.99 23.67
CA GLU A 349 -28.96 -28.35 23.51
C GLU A 349 -28.47 -28.94 24.84
N MET A 350 -27.88 -28.10 25.70
CA MET A 350 -27.46 -28.53 27.03
C MET A 350 -28.63 -28.80 27.98
N GLU A 351 -29.75 -28.08 27.87
CA GLU A 351 -30.95 -28.34 28.68
C GLU A 351 -31.50 -29.76 28.44
N ALA A 352 -31.52 -30.24 27.19
CA ALA A 352 -31.93 -31.60 26.86
C ALA A 352 -31.00 -32.66 27.50
N TYR A 353 -29.69 -32.44 27.45
CA TYR A 353 -28.69 -33.31 28.09
C TYR A 353 -28.80 -33.32 29.63
N LEU A 354 -29.18 -32.19 30.24
CA LEU A 354 -29.33 -32.07 31.69
C LEU A 354 -30.59 -32.77 32.22
N LEU A 355 -31.70 -32.72 31.47
CA LEU A 355 -32.97 -33.35 31.82
C LEU A 355 -32.94 -34.88 31.76
N GLU A 356 -32.12 -35.46 30.88
CA GLU A 356 -31.98 -36.92 30.72
C GLU A 356 -31.11 -37.55 31.84
N SER A 357 -30.22 -36.76 32.46
CA SER A 357 -29.41 -37.19 33.60
C SER A 357 -30.19 -37.10 34.92
N GLN A 358 -31.21 -37.95 35.09
CA GLN A 358 -31.82 -38.16 36.39
C GLN A 358 -30.82 -38.81 37.35
N THR A 359 -30.01 -38.00 38.03
CA THR A 359 -29.64 -38.07 39.46
C THR A 359 -28.41 -37.19 39.76
N GLN A 360 -28.56 -36.27 40.72
CA GLN A 360 -27.51 -35.60 41.53
C GLN A 360 -26.71 -34.41 40.96
N TRP A 361 -27.30 -33.46 40.22
CA TRP A 361 -26.60 -32.20 39.88
C TRP A 361 -27.55 -30.99 39.96
N ILE A 362 -27.13 -29.87 40.55
CA ILE A 362 -28.03 -28.76 40.95
C ILE A 362 -27.84 -27.48 40.11
N MET A 363 -26.73 -27.27 39.40
CA MET A 363 -26.52 -26.03 38.61
C MET A 363 -25.55 -26.21 37.44
N THR A 364 -25.91 -25.62 36.30
CA THR A 364 -25.04 -25.44 35.12
C THR A 364 -24.92 -23.95 34.83
N ALA A 365 -23.69 -23.45 34.67
CA ALA A 365 -23.43 -22.05 34.27
C ALA A 365 -22.68 -22.03 32.94
N ILE A 366 -23.25 -21.34 31.95
CA ILE A 366 -22.66 -21.15 30.62
C ILE A 366 -22.38 -19.66 30.44
N LYS A 367 -21.11 -19.31 30.28
CA LYS A 367 -20.69 -17.93 30.06
C LYS A 367 -19.93 -17.83 28.74
N ILE A 368 -20.48 -17.06 27.80
CA ILE A 368 -19.84 -16.79 26.51
C ILE A 368 -19.52 -15.30 26.42
N GLU A 369 -18.24 -14.97 26.23
CA GLU A 369 -17.78 -13.58 26.17
C GLU A 369 -16.74 -13.39 25.07
N ARG A 370 -16.69 -12.18 24.52
CA ARG A 370 -15.54 -11.75 23.71
C ARG A 370 -14.41 -11.32 24.64
N SER A 371 -13.33 -12.09 24.69
CA SER A 371 -12.19 -11.83 25.57
C SER A 371 -10.88 -12.11 24.84
N VAL A 372 -9.80 -11.41 25.20
CA VAL A 372 -8.54 -11.39 24.42
C VAL A 372 -7.34 -11.96 25.18
N SER A 373 -7.56 -12.56 26.34
CA SER A 373 -6.55 -13.32 27.09
C SER A 373 -7.05 -14.74 27.31
N PHE A 374 -6.16 -15.69 27.61
CA PHE A 374 -6.51 -17.05 28.04
C PHE A 374 -5.80 -17.32 29.36
N ILE A 375 -6.40 -16.92 30.49
CA ILE A 375 -5.95 -17.34 31.82
C ILE A 375 -7.16 -17.37 32.76
N ASP A 376 -7.41 -18.54 33.34
CA ASP A 376 -7.82 -18.65 34.74
C ASP A 376 -7.15 -19.91 35.30
N ASP A 377 -5.94 -19.74 35.87
CA ASP A 377 -5.10 -20.82 36.40
C ASP A 377 -5.69 -21.51 37.65
N ASN A 378 -6.89 -21.10 38.11
CA ASN A 378 -7.53 -21.62 39.33
C ASN A 378 -8.73 -22.55 39.09
N ALA A 379 -9.11 -22.85 37.84
CA ALA A 379 -10.23 -23.75 37.52
C ALA A 379 -9.82 -25.22 37.26
N GLU A 380 -8.52 -25.51 37.24
CA GLU A 380 -7.91 -26.81 36.84
C GLU A 380 -8.20 -28.01 37.77
N LYS A 381 -9.03 -27.87 38.80
CA LYS A 381 -9.28 -28.94 39.79
C LYS A 381 -10.68 -29.53 39.82
N SER A 382 -11.60 -29.10 38.94
CA SER A 382 -12.91 -29.75 38.82
C SER A 382 -13.00 -30.56 37.52
N GLN A 383 -13.30 -31.86 37.61
CA GLN A 383 -13.51 -32.78 36.48
C GLN A 383 -14.64 -32.37 35.51
N TRP A 384 -15.33 -31.25 35.75
CA TRP A 384 -16.54 -30.85 35.06
C TRP A 384 -16.48 -29.39 34.53
N PHE A 385 -15.26 -28.93 34.23
CA PHE A 385 -14.98 -27.64 33.61
C PHE A 385 -14.58 -27.84 32.14
N CYS A 386 -15.28 -27.16 31.22
CA CYS A 386 -14.99 -27.15 29.79
C CYS A 386 -14.78 -25.70 29.35
N SER A 387 -13.58 -25.36 28.91
CA SER A 387 -13.26 -24.04 28.36
C SER A 387 -12.74 -24.17 26.95
N MET A 388 -13.24 -23.31 26.08
CA MET A 388 -12.81 -23.24 24.69
C MET A 388 -12.59 -21.79 24.29
N TYR A 389 -11.49 -21.57 23.59
CA TYR A 389 -11.15 -20.28 23.02
C TYR A 389 -10.96 -20.40 21.51
N ASP A 390 -11.80 -19.67 20.77
CA ASP A 390 -11.68 -19.51 19.33
C ASP A 390 -10.84 -18.27 19.02
N GLN A 391 -9.63 -18.51 18.52
CA GLN A 391 -8.63 -17.46 18.29
C GLN A 391 -9.02 -16.50 17.16
N GLU A 392 -9.88 -16.93 16.23
CA GLU A 392 -10.27 -16.14 15.07
C GLU A 392 -11.37 -15.14 15.41
N THR A 393 -12.31 -15.56 16.26
CA THR A 393 -13.47 -14.74 16.65
C THR A 393 -13.33 -14.10 18.02
N SER A 394 -12.27 -14.44 18.76
CA SER A 394 -12.04 -14.02 20.15
C SER A 394 -13.19 -14.39 21.09
N ILE A 395 -13.92 -15.47 20.77
CA ILE A 395 -15.03 -15.98 21.56
C ILE A 395 -14.48 -16.99 22.56
N ARG A 396 -14.79 -16.78 23.84
CA ARG A 396 -14.52 -17.76 24.90
C ARG A 396 -15.84 -18.37 25.34
N VAL A 397 -15.90 -19.70 25.40
CA VAL A 397 -17.04 -20.44 25.95
C VAL A 397 -16.55 -21.15 27.21
N ASN A 398 -17.15 -20.85 28.35
CA ASN A 398 -16.94 -21.60 29.59
C ASN A 398 -18.22 -22.30 29.98
N VAL A 399 -18.12 -23.62 30.15
CA VAL A 399 -19.19 -24.47 30.65
C VAL A 399 -18.72 -25.08 31.97
N ILE A 400 -19.46 -24.80 33.05
CA ILE A 400 -19.16 -25.31 34.38
C ILE A 400 -20.35 -26.10 34.88
N ARG A 401 -20.11 -27.33 35.33
CA ARG A 401 -21.11 -28.17 36.02
C ARG A 401 -20.60 -28.45 37.44
N ILE A 402 -21.39 -28.09 38.46
CA ILE A 402 -20.97 -28.15 39.88
C ILE A 402 -21.74 -29.26 40.62
N TYR A 403 -21.02 -30.12 41.36
CA TYR A 403 -21.61 -31.03 42.34
C TYR A 403 -21.72 -30.30 43.69
N ASN A 404 -22.89 -30.37 44.34
CA ASN A 404 -23.09 -29.99 45.75
C ASN A 404 -23.06 -28.48 46.08
N ALA A 405 -24.15 -27.95 46.64
CA ALA A 405 -24.32 -26.53 46.97
C ALA A 405 -23.37 -26.02 48.09
N ASN A 406 -22.77 -26.91 48.88
CA ASN A 406 -21.98 -26.52 50.05
C ASN A 406 -20.53 -26.07 49.73
N GLU A 407 -19.93 -26.50 48.61
CA GLU A 407 -18.62 -25.98 48.17
C GLU A 407 -18.70 -24.56 47.62
N PHE A 408 -19.87 -24.14 47.12
CA PHE A 408 -20.11 -22.78 46.64
C PHE A 408 -19.90 -21.73 47.76
N SER A 409 -20.12 -22.11 49.03
CA SER A 409 -19.92 -21.21 50.18
C SER A 409 -18.46 -20.92 50.50
N ARG A 410 -17.52 -21.81 50.12
CA ARG A 410 -16.07 -21.61 50.26
C ARG A 410 -15.47 -20.83 49.08
N SER A 411 -16.14 -20.84 47.93
CA SER A 411 -15.81 -20.03 46.73
C SER A 411 -16.37 -18.59 46.80
N ARG A 412 -16.47 -18.01 48.01
CA ARG A 412 -16.91 -16.61 48.25
C ARG A 412 -15.86 -15.56 47.80
N ARG A 413 -15.32 -15.69 46.58
CA ARG A 413 -14.67 -14.62 45.81
C ARG A 413 -15.10 -14.59 44.34
N LEU A 414 -16.27 -15.16 44.01
CA LEU A 414 -16.95 -14.97 42.72
C LEU A 414 -18.20 -14.07 42.84
N SER A 415 -18.26 -13.21 43.86
CA SER A 415 -19.31 -12.19 44.03
C SER A 415 -19.13 -10.94 43.15
N VAL A 416 -18.32 -11.00 42.09
CA VAL A 416 -18.15 -9.87 41.14
C VAL A 416 -18.96 -10.06 39.85
N LEU A 417 -19.52 -11.25 39.60
CA LEU A 417 -20.26 -11.55 38.36
C LEU A 417 -21.79 -11.45 38.46
N LYS A 418 -22.31 -10.77 39.50
CA LYS A 418 -23.73 -10.38 39.58
C LYS A 418 -23.98 -8.88 39.52
N HIS A 419 -22.94 -8.05 39.36
CA HIS A 419 -23.06 -6.58 39.35
C HIS A 419 -22.61 -5.90 38.04
N SER A 420 -22.59 -6.62 36.93
CA SER A 420 -22.45 -6.02 35.59
C SER A 420 -23.37 -6.73 34.59
N LEU A 421 -24.65 -6.83 35.00
CA LEU A 421 -25.78 -6.87 34.06
C LEU A 421 -25.88 -5.52 33.35
#